data_AF-A0A9J7YYG3-F1
#
_entry.id   AF-A0A9J7YYG3-F1
#
_cell.length_a   1.000
_cell.length_b   1.000
_cell.length_c   1.000
_cell.angle_alpha   90.00
_cell.angle_beta   90.00
_cell.angle_gamma   90.00
#
_symmetry.space_group_name_H-M   'P 1'
#
loop_
_entity.id
_entity.type
_entity.pdbx_description
1 polymer ?
#
loop_
_entity_poly.entity_id
_entity_poly.type
_entity_poly.pdbx_seq_one_letter_code
_entity_poly.pdbx_strand_id
1 'polypeptide(L)'
;MAGIVCRIASRVISSQAACSSVVAVRHSHWFTSVLSLKTSMPLRAEPKKKKKVDPRREIMMKERLKKKLKRLEKVPPELIPIEDFITPAKCFDETRIRDAPKLCFEESERRALLLKEWSRYKYSQHQTEMDTINEALEAQRQALDELKLESEELYKAALSPDMDLFPFQHEGPSYTPPVTNYDAPEGKYNDVTRVYTQ
;
A
#
# COMPACT_ATOMS: atom_id res chain seq x y z
N MET A 1 43.61 3.46 43.08
CA MET A 1 42.51 2.46 43.15
C MET A 1 42.47 1.77 41.79
N ALA A 2 43.34 0.81 41.47
CA ALA A 2 43.33 -0.59 41.92
C ALA A 2 42.08 -1.35 41.42
N GLY A 3 42.19 -2.42 40.62
CA GLY A 3 43.38 -3.05 40.04
C GLY A 3 43.04 -4.18 39.03
N ILE A 4 44.05 -4.69 38.32
CA ILE A 4 43.94 -5.73 37.27
C ILE A 4 44.25 -7.13 37.86
N VAL A 5 43.32 -8.09 37.74
CA VAL A 5 43.51 -9.57 37.94
C VAL A 5 42.44 -10.31 37.11
N CYS A 6 42.65 -11.27 36.19
CA CYS A 6 43.82 -11.93 35.57
C CYS A 6 44.22 -13.36 36.07
N ARG A 7 44.22 -14.32 35.12
CA ARG A 7 44.98 -15.61 35.00
C ARG A 7 44.60 -16.91 35.78
N ILE A 8 44.41 -17.99 34.98
CA ILE A 8 44.97 -19.38 35.15
C ILE A 8 44.30 -20.23 36.30
N ALA A 9 44.14 -21.58 36.36
CA ALA A 9 44.75 -22.75 35.67
C ALA A 9 43.87 -24.05 35.66
N SER A 10 44.01 -24.85 34.60
CA SER A 10 44.18 -26.34 34.51
C SER A 10 43.75 -27.36 35.60
N ARG A 11 43.14 -28.47 35.16
CA ARG A 11 43.53 -29.93 35.26
C ARG A 11 42.32 -30.78 34.85
N VAL A 12 42.32 -31.75 33.93
CA VAL A 12 43.24 -32.86 33.55
C VAL A 12 43.32 -34.00 34.58
N ILE A 13 42.43 -34.99 34.41
CA ILE A 13 42.54 -36.42 34.75
C ILE A 13 41.67 -37.12 33.67
N SER A 14 42.10 -37.92 32.69
CA SER A 14 43.05 -39.05 32.59
C SER A 14 42.55 -40.39 33.15
N SER A 15 41.96 -41.22 32.29
CA SER A 15 42.25 -42.66 32.26
C SER A 15 41.87 -43.29 30.91
N GLN A 16 42.76 -44.15 30.42
CA GLN A 16 42.53 -45.02 29.26
C GLN A 16 42.16 -46.41 29.77
N ALA A 17 41.35 -47.16 29.02
CA ALA A 17 41.61 -48.58 28.74
C ALA A 17 40.63 -49.08 27.67
N ALA A 18 41.15 -49.81 26.68
CA ALA A 18 40.33 -50.51 25.71
C ALA A 18 39.99 -51.92 26.21
N CYS A 19 38.83 -52.46 25.81
CA CYS A 19 38.84 -53.80 25.23
C CYS A 19 37.64 -54.06 24.31
N SER A 20 37.95 -54.69 23.18
CA SER A 20 37.04 -55.15 22.14
C SER A 20 35.91 -56.05 22.66
N SER A 21 34.68 -55.82 22.19
CA SER A 21 33.85 -56.94 21.71
C SER A 21 32.90 -56.54 20.58
N VAL A 22 33.12 -57.18 19.42
CA VAL A 22 32.15 -57.49 18.35
C VAL A 22 31.11 -56.41 18.03
N VAL A 23 31.45 -55.51 17.09
CA VAL A 23 30.43 -54.78 16.33
C VAL A 23 29.66 -55.80 15.49
N ALA A 24 28.48 -56.18 15.97
CA ALA A 24 27.51 -56.93 15.19
C ALA A 24 26.99 -56.04 14.05
N VAL A 25 27.74 -55.98 12.95
CA VAL A 25 27.33 -55.33 11.70
C VAL A 25 26.10 -56.09 11.20
N ARG A 26 24.92 -55.59 11.56
CA ARG A 26 23.65 -56.06 11.00
C ARG A 26 23.76 -55.90 9.50
N HIS A 27 23.81 -57.00 8.77
CA HIS A 27 23.77 -57.02 7.30
C HIS A 27 22.42 -56.50 6.80
N SER A 28 22.26 -55.17 6.84
CA SER A 28 21.17 -54.52 6.13
C SER A 28 21.45 -54.68 4.63
N HIS A 29 20.45 -55.16 3.89
CA HIS A 29 20.55 -55.33 2.45
C HIS A 29 20.60 -54.00 1.68
N TRP A 30 20.50 -52.85 2.40
CA TRP A 30 20.52 -51.49 1.88
C TRP A 30 21.89 -50.79 2.02
N PHE A 31 22.73 -51.18 2.99
CA PHE A 31 24.13 -50.73 3.05
C PHE A 31 25.04 -51.82 2.48
N THR A 32 25.53 -51.59 1.26
CA THR A 32 26.50 -52.47 0.61
C THR A 32 27.88 -51.84 0.61
N SER A 33 28.92 -52.65 0.87
CA SER A 33 30.30 -52.22 0.71
C SER A 33 30.66 -52.17 -0.78
N VAL A 34 31.42 -51.15 -1.18
CA VAL A 34 31.71 -50.79 -2.58
C VAL A 34 32.47 -51.88 -3.35
N LEU A 35 33.05 -52.88 -2.65
CA LEU A 35 33.87 -53.95 -3.21
C LEU A 35 33.15 -55.31 -3.35
N SER A 36 31.84 -55.39 -3.06
CA SER A 36 31.06 -56.63 -3.18
C SER A 36 30.38 -56.74 -4.55
N LEU A 37 30.93 -57.57 -5.44
CA LEU A 37 30.25 -58.01 -6.67
C LEU A 37 29.01 -58.86 -6.30
N LYS A 38 27.82 -58.27 -6.44
CA LYS A 38 26.55 -58.99 -6.27
C LYS A 38 26.06 -59.55 -7.59
N THR A 39 26.02 -60.87 -7.70
CA THR A 39 25.51 -61.60 -8.88
C THR A 39 24.00 -61.85 -8.84
N SER A 40 23.31 -61.50 -7.74
CA SER A 40 21.85 -61.60 -7.65
C SER A 40 21.16 -60.37 -8.24
N MET A 41 20.26 -60.60 -9.19
CA MET A 41 19.36 -59.55 -9.70
C MET A 41 18.56 -58.93 -8.53
N PRO A 42 18.53 -57.60 -8.39
CA PRO A 42 17.56 -56.96 -7.52
C PRO A 42 16.17 -57.15 -8.14
N LEU A 43 15.43 -58.14 -7.66
CA LEU A 43 14.00 -58.30 -7.95
C LEU A 43 13.29 -57.03 -7.48
N ARG A 44 13.05 -56.10 -8.41
CA ARG A 44 12.25 -54.90 -8.17
C ARG A 44 10.84 -55.36 -7.79
N ALA A 45 10.53 -55.38 -6.50
CA ALA A 45 9.16 -55.51 -6.04
C ALA A 45 8.32 -54.44 -6.77
N GLU A 46 7.14 -54.82 -7.25
CA GLU A 46 6.30 -53.93 -8.04
C GLU A 46 6.11 -52.58 -7.33
N PRO A 47 6.18 -51.44 -8.06
CA PRO A 47 6.03 -50.13 -7.46
C PRO A 47 4.61 -49.98 -6.89
N LYS A 48 4.46 -50.26 -5.59
CA LYS A 48 3.19 -50.16 -4.88
C LYS A 48 2.62 -48.76 -5.08
N LYS A 49 1.44 -48.68 -5.71
CA LYS A 49 0.75 -47.42 -6.03
C LYS A 49 0.74 -46.53 -4.78
N LYS A 50 1.34 -45.34 -4.87
CA LYS A 50 1.31 -44.35 -3.79
C LYS A 50 -0.16 -44.06 -3.48
N LYS A 51 -0.60 -44.35 -2.24
CA LYS A 51 -1.98 -44.10 -1.81
C LYS A 51 -2.25 -42.59 -1.93
N LYS A 52 -3.42 -42.23 -2.48
CA LYS A 52 -3.90 -40.85 -2.52
C LYS A 52 -3.94 -40.30 -1.08
N VAL A 53 -3.63 -39.02 -0.91
CA VAL A 53 -3.61 -38.36 0.40
C VAL A 53 -4.95 -38.54 1.11
N ASP A 54 -4.92 -38.85 2.41
CA ASP A 54 -6.15 -39.09 3.18
C ASP A 54 -7.03 -37.84 3.17
N PRO A 55 -8.34 -37.93 2.84
CA PRO A 55 -9.22 -36.76 2.76
C PRO A 55 -9.33 -35.99 4.10
N ARG A 56 -9.11 -36.69 5.23
CA ARG A 56 -9.03 -36.08 6.57
C ARG A 56 -7.91 -35.03 6.68
N ARG A 57 -6.77 -35.20 5.98
CA ARG A 57 -5.67 -34.23 5.99
C ARG A 57 -6.06 -32.94 5.26
N GLU A 58 -6.75 -33.07 4.13
CA GLU A 58 -7.27 -31.94 3.36
C GLU A 58 -8.33 -31.17 4.14
N ILE A 59 -9.25 -31.85 4.84
CA ILE A 59 -10.27 -31.22 5.68
C ILE A 59 -9.62 -30.42 6.83
N MET A 60 -8.69 -31.01 7.57
CA MET A 60 -7.95 -30.31 8.63
C MET A 60 -7.14 -29.12 8.10
N MET A 61 -6.57 -29.22 6.89
CA MET A 61 -5.87 -28.12 6.25
C MET A 61 -6.85 -26.98 5.89
N LYS A 62 -8.01 -27.30 5.30
CA LYS A 62 -9.07 -26.32 4.99
C LYS A 62 -9.58 -25.62 6.26
N GLU A 63 -9.77 -26.33 7.36
CA GLU A 63 -10.16 -25.71 8.64
C GLU A 63 -9.09 -24.79 9.23
N ARG A 64 -7.80 -25.19 9.16
CA ARG A 64 -6.69 -24.34 9.59
C ARG A 64 -6.61 -23.07 8.75
N LEU A 65 -6.80 -23.18 7.43
CA LEU A 65 -6.85 -22.02 6.52
C LEU A 65 -8.05 -21.12 6.83
N LYS A 66 -9.26 -21.67 7.01
CA LYS A 66 -10.45 -20.91 7.45
C LYS A 66 -10.21 -20.17 8.77
N LYS A 67 -9.53 -20.79 9.75
CA LYS A 67 -9.17 -20.16 11.02
C LYS A 67 -8.10 -19.07 10.88
N LYS A 68 -7.20 -19.16 9.90
CA LYS A 68 -6.24 -18.09 9.56
C LYS A 68 -6.93 -16.93 8.85
N LEU A 69 -7.79 -17.20 7.86
CA LEU A 69 -8.56 -16.19 7.15
C LEU A 69 -9.45 -15.38 8.12
N LYS A 70 -10.20 -16.07 8.99
CA LYS A 70 -10.98 -15.44 10.10
C LYS A 70 -10.14 -14.72 11.17
N ARG A 71 -8.81 -14.76 11.10
CA ARG A 71 -7.90 -13.95 11.94
C ARG A 71 -7.41 -12.74 11.17
N LEU A 72 -7.02 -12.90 9.91
CA LEU A 72 -6.63 -11.80 9.02
C LEU A 72 -7.81 -10.85 8.76
N GLU A 73 -9.01 -11.38 8.48
CA GLU A 73 -10.27 -10.63 8.33
C GLU A 73 -10.68 -9.84 9.59
N LYS A 74 -10.13 -10.19 10.76
CA LYS A 74 -10.34 -9.47 12.02
C LYS A 74 -9.30 -8.38 12.27
N VAL A 75 -8.18 -8.38 11.55
CA VAL A 75 -7.20 -7.30 11.61
C VAL A 75 -7.74 -6.20 10.68
N PRO A 76 -8.00 -4.98 11.17
CA PRO A 76 -8.39 -3.89 10.30
C PRO A 76 -7.24 -3.57 9.35
N PRO A 77 -7.49 -3.33 8.05
CA PRO A 77 -6.44 -2.95 7.11
C PRO A 77 -5.87 -1.58 7.46
N GLU A 78 -4.54 -1.46 7.48
CA GLU A 78 -3.86 -0.18 7.66
C GLU A 78 -3.95 0.67 6.39
N LEU A 79 -4.34 1.94 6.53
CA LEU A 79 -4.45 2.85 5.38
C LEU A 79 -3.06 3.18 4.82
N ILE A 80 -2.96 3.27 3.49
CA ILE A 80 -1.74 3.74 2.82
C ILE A 80 -1.47 5.18 3.28
N PRO A 81 -0.24 5.50 3.75
CA PRO A 81 0.07 6.84 4.24
C PRO A 81 0.14 7.84 3.08
N ILE A 82 -0.39 9.04 3.31
CA ILE A 82 -0.33 10.16 2.37
C ILE A 82 1.01 10.86 2.56
N GLU A 83 1.95 10.69 1.61
CA GLU A 83 3.31 11.21 1.74
C GLU A 83 3.36 12.74 1.89
N ASP A 84 2.49 13.47 1.18
CA ASP A 84 2.46 14.94 1.18
C ASP A 84 2.07 15.56 2.54
N PHE A 85 1.34 14.83 3.38
CA PHE A 85 0.99 15.28 4.74
C PHE A 85 2.10 14.99 5.76
N ILE A 86 3.08 14.15 5.41
CA ILE A 86 4.16 13.74 6.32
C ILE A 86 5.41 14.56 5.99
N THR A 87 5.72 15.56 6.81
CA THR A 87 6.95 16.34 6.68
C THR A 87 8.18 15.43 6.62
N PRO A 88 8.94 15.41 5.50
CA PRO A 88 10.05 14.48 5.36
C PRO A 88 11.21 14.87 6.26
N ALA A 89 11.97 13.88 6.75
CA ALA A 89 13.10 14.07 7.66
C ALA A 89 14.11 15.15 7.21
N LYS A 90 14.25 15.34 5.88
CA LYS A 90 15.12 16.35 5.25
C LYS A 90 14.74 17.81 5.54
N CYS A 91 13.53 18.07 6.06
CA CYS A 91 13.05 19.42 6.40
C CYS A 91 13.38 19.84 7.84
N PHE A 92 13.81 18.91 8.70
CA PHE A 92 14.24 19.20 10.09
C PHE A 92 15.74 19.53 10.20
N ASP A 93 16.44 19.60 9.06
CA ASP A 93 17.86 19.94 8.98
C ASP A 93 18.06 21.46 9.15
N GLU A 94 18.54 21.86 10.33
CA GLU A 94 18.72 23.27 10.72
C GLU A 94 19.62 24.05 9.75
N THR A 95 20.54 23.38 9.04
CA THR A 95 21.43 24.03 8.05
C THR A 95 20.68 24.61 6.84
N ARG A 96 19.40 24.25 6.68
CA ARG A 96 18.53 24.70 5.58
C ARG A 96 17.62 25.87 5.97
N ILE A 97 17.59 26.22 7.26
CA ILE A 97 16.78 27.33 7.76
C ILE A 97 17.33 28.64 7.17
N ARG A 98 16.43 29.50 6.72
CA ARG A 98 16.75 30.87 6.29
C ARG A 98 16.17 31.83 7.31
N ASP A 99 17.01 32.73 7.83
CA ASP A 99 16.57 33.73 8.79
C ASP A 99 15.49 34.64 8.18
N ALA A 100 14.43 34.90 8.95
CA ALA A 100 13.34 35.75 8.50
C ALA A 100 13.80 37.23 8.49
N PRO A 101 13.66 37.96 7.37
CA PRO A 101 13.99 39.38 7.33
C PRO A 101 13.01 40.18 8.21
N LYS A 102 13.55 41.16 8.95
CA LYS A 102 12.72 42.11 9.72
C LYS A 102 12.00 43.02 8.73
N LEU A 103 10.67 42.94 8.69
CA LEU A 103 9.84 43.80 7.86
C LEU A 103 9.83 45.23 8.44
N CYS A 104 9.84 46.25 7.58
CA CYS A 104 9.58 47.61 8.01
C CYS A 104 8.08 47.82 8.30
N PHE A 105 7.76 48.89 9.03
CA PHE A 105 6.37 49.22 9.36
C PHE A 105 5.52 49.39 8.09
N GLU A 106 6.00 50.17 7.11
CA GLU A 106 5.34 50.44 5.83
C GLU A 106 5.00 49.15 5.05
N GLU A 107 5.91 48.18 5.01
CA GLU A 107 5.65 46.88 4.38
C GLU A 107 4.57 46.09 5.10
N SER A 108 4.59 46.08 6.43
CA SER A 108 3.59 45.36 7.23
C SER A 108 2.20 45.99 7.11
N GLU A 109 2.12 47.32 7.10
CA GLU A 109 0.88 48.07 6.86
C GLU A 109 0.36 47.84 5.43
N ARG A 110 1.23 47.94 4.41
CA ARG A 110 0.88 47.65 3.01
C ARG A 110 0.30 46.24 2.84
N ARG A 111 0.91 45.22 3.47
CA ARG A 111 0.40 43.84 3.46
C ARG A 111 -0.96 43.75 4.16
N ALA A 112 -1.13 44.41 5.30
CA ALA A 112 -2.39 44.42 6.04
C ALA A 112 -3.53 45.12 5.28
N LEU A 113 -3.24 46.21 4.56
CA LEU A 113 -4.20 46.88 3.67
C LEU A 113 -4.59 45.99 2.48
N LEU A 114 -3.60 45.40 1.80
CA LEU A 114 -3.83 44.47 0.68
C LEU A 114 -4.70 43.27 1.09
N LEU A 115 -4.49 42.72 2.30
CA LEU A 115 -5.33 41.63 2.82
C LEU A 115 -6.78 42.05 3.12
N LYS A 116 -7.00 43.31 3.54
CA LYS A 116 -8.35 43.88 3.71
C LYS A 116 -9.05 44.14 2.38
N GLU A 117 -8.32 44.55 1.35
CA GLU A 117 -8.85 44.70 0.00
C GLU A 117 -9.17 43.33 -0.62
N TRP A 118 -8.27 42.36 -0.47
CA TRP A 118 -8.47 40.99 -0.94
C TRP A 118 -9.67 40.30 -0.27
N SER A 119 -9.87 40.49 1.04
CA SER A 119 -11.04 39.91 1.71
C SER A 119 -12.35 40.53 1.25
N ARG A 120 -12.40 41.85 1.01
CA ARG A 120 -13.55 42.53 0.39
C ARG A 120 -13.82 42.04 -1.03
N TYR A 121 -12.78 41.91 -1.85
CA TYR A 121 -12.89 41.39 -3.21
C TYR A 121 -13.42 39.96 -3.22
N LYS A 122 -12.85 39.07 -2.40
CA LYS A 122 -13.30 37.68 -2.29
C LYS A 122 -14.71 37.53 -1.72
N TYR A 123 -15.12 38.41 -0.81
CA TYR A 123 -16.50 38.47 -0.34
C TYR A 123 -17.46 38.87 -1.46
N SER A 124 -17.14 39.92 -2.23
CA SER A 124 -17.95 40.34 -3.38
C SER A 124 -18.04 39.26 -4.46
N GLN A 125 -16.93 38.58 -4.77
CA GLN A 125 -16.92 37.43 -5.69
C GLN A 125 -17.87 36.33 -5.21
N HIS A 126 -17.76 35.95 -3.92
CA HIS A 126 -18.62 34.92 -3.34
C HIS A 126 -20.11 35.30 -3.37
N GLN A 127 -20.45 36.56 -3.09
CA GLN A 127 -21.83 37.05 -3.23
C GLN A 127 -22.33 36.84 -4.66
N THR A 128 -21.60 37.31 -5.68
CA THR A 128 -22.01 37.13 -7.09
C THR A 128 -22.12 35.66 -7.51
N GLU A 129 -21.28 34.77 -6.98
CA GLU A 129 -21.37 33.32 -7.22
C GLU A 129 -22.62 32.72 -6.54
N MET A 130 -22.97 33.15 -5.33
CA MET A 130 -24.20 32.70 -4.66
C MET A 130 -25.45 33.24 -5.34
N ASP A 131 -25.46 34.50 -5.77
CA ASP A 131 -26.58 35.13 -6.46
C ASP A 131 -26.87 34.40 -7.79
N THR A 132 -25.84 34.15 -8.60
CA THR A 132 -26.00 33.38 -9.87
C THR A 132 -26.45 31.93 -9.66
N ILE A 133 -26.03 31.27 -8.57
CA ILE A 133 -26.53 29.93 -8.20
C ILE A 133 -28.01 29.99 -7.77
N ASN A 134 -28.41 31.01 -7.01
CA ASN A 134 -29.80 31.20 -6.60
C ASN A 134 -30.70 31.48 -7.82
N GLU A 135 -30.29 32.38 -8.72
CA GLU A 135 -30.98 32.67 -9.97
C GLU A 135 -31.17 31.40 -10.83
N ALA A 136 -30.12 30.58 -10.98
CA ALA A 136 -30.20 29.33 -11.72
C ALA A 136 -31.15 28.30 -11.07
N LEU A 137 -31.17 28.22 -9.73
CA LEU A 137 -32.09 27.35 -8.99
C LEU A 137 -33.54 27.85 -9.04
N GLU A 138 -33.78 29.16 -9.01
CA GLU A 138 -35.11 29.73 -9.16
C GLU A 138 -35.66 29.53 -10.57
N ALA A 139 -34.85 29.75 -11.61
CA ALA A 139 -35.20 29.46 -12.99
C ALA A 139 -35.50 27.96 -13.20
N GLN A 140 -34.70 27.06 -12.60
CA GLN A 140 -34.96 25.62 -12.66
C GLN A 140 -36.31 25.25 -12.00
N ARG A 141 -36.65 25.85 -10.85
CA ARG A 141 -37.93 25.61 -10.17
C ARG A 141 -39.12 26.11 -11.00
N GLN A 142 -39.04 27.34 -11.51
CA GLN A 142 -40.08 27.92 -12.36
C GLN A 142 -40.34 27.06 -13.61
N ALA A 143 -39.28 26.64 -14.29
CA ALA A 143 -39.38 25.75 -15.46
C ALA A 143 -40.02 24.38 -15.12
N LEU A 144 -39.76 23.82 -13.93
CA LEU A 144 -40.39 22.57 -13.48
C LEU A 144 -41.85 22.75 -13.09
N ASP A 145 -42.23 23.87 -12.48
CA ASP A 145 -43.62 24.20 -12.14
C ASP A 145 -44.45 24.46 -13.42
N GLU A 146 -43.90 25.16 -14.41
CA GLU A 146 -44.52 25.33 -15.74
C GLU A 146 -44.65 24.00 -16.48
N LEU A 147 -43.58 23.21 -16.57
CA LEU A 147 -43.59 21.89 -17.21
C LEU A 147 -44.66 20.96 -16.61
N LYS A 148 -44.89 21.04 -15.30
CA LYS A 148 -45.91 20.26 -14.59
C LYS A 148 -47.34 20.69 -14.95
N LEU A 149 -47.58 21.98 -15.22
CA LEU A 149 -48.87 22.48 -15.68
C LEU A 149 -49.16 22.07 -17.13
N GLU A 150 -48.12 21.99 -17.97
CA GLU A 150 -48.26 21.55 -19.37
C GLU A 150 -48.35 20.03 -19.52
N SER A 151 -47.50 19.26 -18.83
CA SER A 151 -47.45 17.79 -18.96
C SER A 151 -46.84 17.07 -17.75
N GLU A 152 -47.67 16.32 -17.01
CA GLU A 152 -47.18 15.52 -15.88
C GLU A 152 -46.19 14.41 -16.26
N GLU A 153 -46.27 13.88 -17.48
CA GLU A 153 -45.40 12.79 -17.94
C GLU A 153 -43.95 13.25 -18.10
N LEU A 154 -43.74 14.41 -18.75
CA LEU A 154 -42.40 14.98 -18.91
C LEU A 154 -41.84 15.47 -17.58
N TYR A 155 -42.67 16.03 -16.70
CA TYR A 155 -42.26 16.37 -15.32
C TYR A 155 -41.74 15.15 -14.55
N LYS A 156 -42.43 14.00 -14.63
CA LYS A 156 -41.98 12.75 -14.00
C LYS A 156 -40.67 12.22 -14.60
N ALA A 157 -40.46 12.39 -15.91
CA ALA A 157 -39.21 12.04 -16.58
C ALA A 157 -38.05 12.98 -16.16
N ALA A 158 -38.28 14.29 -16.12
CA ALA A 158 -37.28 15.30 -15.74
C ALA A 158 -36.82 15.19 -14.27
N LEU A 159 -37.66 14.65 -13.38
CA LEU A 159 -37.29 14.32 -12.00
C LEU A 159 -36.46 13.04 -11.86
N SER A 160 -36.39 12.20 -12.89
CA SER A 160 -35.61 10.96 -12.79
C SER A 160 -34.10 11.27 -12.82
N PRO A 161 -33.29 10.65 -11.93
CA PRO A 161 -31.85 10.91 -11.91
C PRO A 161 -31.20 10.31 -13.15
N ASP A 162 -30.34 11.09 -13.80
CA ASP A 162 -29.51 10.61 -14.89
C ASP A 162 -28.44 9.64 -14.34
N MET A 163 -28.49 8.39 -14.81
CA MET A 163 -27.56 7.33 -14.43
C MET A 163 -26.25 7.40 -15.22
N ASP A 164 -26.22 8.08 -16.37
CA ASP A 164 -25.05 8.20 -17.25
C ASP A 164 -24.13 9.36 -16.82
N LEU A 165 -24.58 10.22 -15.90
CA LEU A 165 -23.81 11.33 -15.33
C LEU A 165 -22.53 10.88 -14.59
N PHE A 166 -22.49 9.64 -14.08
CA PHE A 166 -21.34 9.11 -13.36
C PHE A 166 -20.71 7.92 -14.11
N PRO A 167 -19.38 7.92 -14.37
CA PRO A 167 -18.37 8.82 -13.82
C PRO A 167 -18.11 10.09 -14.66
N PHE A 168 -18.49 11.27 -14.13
CA PHE A 168 -18.10 12.56 -14.70
C PHE A 168 -16.59 12.79 -14.59
N GLN A 169 -15.96 13.22 -15.69
CA GLN A 169 -14.55 13.60 -15.75
C GLN A 169 -14.41 14.94 -16.48
N HIS A 170 -13.60 15.84 -15.92
CA HIS A 170 -13.31 17.15 -16.50
C HIS A 170 -11.88 17.56 -16.14
N GLU A 171 -11.12 17.99 -17.14
CA GLU A 171 -9.78 18.58 -16.95
C GLU A 171 -9.89 20.09 -16.83
N GLY A 172 -9.17 20.68 -15.88
CA GLY A 172 -9.14 22.13 -15.67
C GLY A 172 -8.47 22.88 -16.84
N PRO A 173 -8.72 24.19 -16.99
CA PRO A 173 -8.17 24.98 -18.08
C PRO A 173 -6.64 25.05 -18.04
N SER A 174 -6.00 24.87 -19.20
CA SER A 174 -4.55 25.06 -19.37
C SER A 174 -4.17 26.55 -19.45
N TYR A 175 -2.96 26.89 -19.03
CA TYR A 175 -2.44 28.27 -19.13
C TYR A 175 -2.31 28.76 -20.57
N THR A 176 -1.98 27.86 -21.50
CA THR A 176 -1.95 28.08 -22.95
C THR A 176 -2.68 26.96 -23.66
N PRO A 177 -3.40 27.23 -24.76
CA PRO A 177 -4.04 26.18 -25.56
C PRO A 177 -2.99 25.28 -26.25
N PRO A 178 -3.36 24.05 -26.65
CA PRO A 178 -2.46 23.16 -27.38
C PRO A 178 -1.99 23.75 -28.71
N VAL A 179 -0.72 23.55 -29.05
CA VAL A 179 -0.15 23.92 -30.35
C VAL A 179 -0.43 22.79 -31.35
N THR A 180 -0.93 23.14 -32.54
CA THR A 180 -1.18 22.17 -33.61
C THR A 180 0.13 21.60 -34.16
N ASN A 181 0.16 20.27 -34.39
CA ASN A 181 1.32 19.54 -34.90
C ASN A 181 2.60 19.69 -34.05
N TYR A 182 2.46 19.75 -32.71
CA TYR A 182 3.60 19.70 -31.81
C TYR A 182 4.06 18.27 -31.56
N ASP A 183 5.23 17.92 -32.09
CA ASP A 183 5.89 16.63 -31.84
C ASP A 183 6.69 16.69 -30.53
N ALA A 184 6.22 15.96 -29.51
CA ALA A 184 6.91 15.85 -28.23
C ALA A 184 8.16 14.95 -28.33
N PRO A 185 9.25 15.25 -27.61
CA PRO A 185 10.45 14.42 -27.60
C PRO A 185 10.20 13.04 -26.96
N GLU A 186 10.86 12.00 -27.48
CA GLU A 186 10.75 10.65 -26.92
C GLU A 186 11.28 10.57 -25.48
N GLY A 187 10.57 9.79 -24.64
CA GLY A 187 10.90 9.58 -23.24
C GLY A 187 10.37 8.25 -22.71
N LYS A 188 10.79 7.87 -21.51
CA LYS A 188 10.32 6.66 -20.82
C LYS A 188 9.67 7.03 -19.50
N TYR A 189 8.42 6.61 -19.32
CA TYR A 189 7.74 6.70 -18.03
C TYR A 189 8.09 5.47 -17.19
N ASN A 190 8.69 5.70 -16.02
CA ASN A 190 8.94 4.68 -15.01
C ASN A 190 8.11 5.03 -13.77
N ASP A 191 7.17 4.17 -13.39
CA ASP A 191 6.44 4.33 -12.13
C ASP A 191 7.39 4.07 -10.95
N VAL A 192 7.44 5.03 -10.02
CA VAL A 192 8.26 5.00 -8.80
C VAL A 192 7.42 5.13 -7.54
N THR A 193 6.10 4.96 -7.64
CA THR A 193 5.18 4.94 -6.50
C THR A 193 5.56 3.84 -5.50
N ARG A 194 5.49 4.17 -4.21
CA ARG A 194 5.84 3.22 -3.14
C ARG A 194 4.67 2.28 -2.87
N VAL A 195 4.92 0.98 -3.02
CA VAL A 195 3.95 -0.05 -2.65
C VAL A 195 4.09 -0.35 -1.15
N TYR A 196 3.02 -0.10 -0.40
CA TYR A 196 2.91 -0.42 1.02
C TYR A 196 2.20 -1.76 1.20
N THR A 197 2.84 -2.70 1.90
CA THR A 197 2.32 -4.05 2.17
C THR A 197 1.96 -4.23 3.64
N GLN A 198 0.78 -4.78 3.90
CA GLN A 198 0.27 -5.18 5.21
C GLN A 198 0.66 -6.63 5.56
#